data_AF-A0A932TZ84-F1
#
_entry.id   AF-A0A932TZ84-F1
#
_cell.length_a   1.000
_cell.length_b   1.000
_cell.length_c   1.000
_cell.angle_alpha   90.00
_cell.angle_beta   90.00
_cell.angle_gamma   90.00
#
_symmetry.space_group_name_H-M   'P 1'
#
loop_
_entity.id
_entity.type
_entity.pdbx_description
1 polymer ?
#
loop_
_entity_poly.entity_id
_entity_poly.type
_entity_poly.pdbx_seq_one_letter_code
_entity_poly.pdbx_strand_id
1 'polypeptide(L)'
;MTRSLSSLARKLLRSLERNHSQLLAASGSDAAAGLADLRRSLLTLLEAAPAESLVRQPNPGEWSALEVLSHLVEHDGKREELATRGIAHYVEHGQGHLEQARRALAGR
;
A
#
# COMPACT_ATOMS: atom_id res chain seq x y z
N MET A 1 24.27 -0.78 -5.03
CA MET A 1 23.81 0.48 -4.40
C MET A 1 22.44 0.25 -3.82
N THR A 2 22.31 0.18 -2.49
CA THR A 2 21.02 0.14 -1.79
C THR A 2 20.36 1.52 -1.94
N ARG A 3 19.30 1.59 -2.74
CA ARG A 3 18.56 2.84 -2.97
C ARG A 3 17.70 3.13 -1.74
N SER A 4 17.88 4.29 -1.15
CA SER A 4 17.12 4.72 0.03
C SER A 4 15.74 5.20 -0.39
N LEU A 5 14.68 4.67 0.22
CA LEU A 5 13.31 5.14 0.05
C LEU A 5 13.18 6.66 0.25
N SER A 6 12.32 7.31 -0.53
CA SER A 6 11.99 8.71 -0.30
C SER A 6 11.40 8.92 1.11
N SER A 7 11.59 10.12 1.66
CA SER A 7 11.07 10.46 3.00
C SER A 7 9.54 10.38 3.06
N LEU A 8 8.87 10.71 1.96
CA LEU A 8 7.42 10.62 1.80
C LEU A 8 6.93 9.17 1.77
N ALA A 9 7.54 8.30 0.94
CA ALA A 9 7.17 6.89 0.88
C ALA A 9 7.34 6.20 2.25
N ARG A 10 8.40 6.54 3.00
CA ARG A 10 8.60 6.09 4.39
C ARG A 10 7.48 6.55 5.33
N LYS A 11 7.04 7.81 5.22
CA LYS A 11 5.93 8.33 6.05
C LYS A 11 4.60 7.63 5.74
N LEU A 12 4.34 7.36 4.47
CA LEU A 12 3.13 6.67 4.03
C LEU A 12 3.12 5.22 4.48
N LEU A 13 4.21 4.46 4.31
CA LEU A 13 4.33 3.07 4.80
C LEU A 13 4.09 2.97 6.31
N ARG A 14 4.65 3.88 7.12
CA ARG A 14 4.37 3.94 8.57
C ARG A 14 2.92 4.28 8.88
N SER A 15 2.26 5.09 8.05
CA SER A 15 0.85 5.41 8.24
C SER A 15 -0.03 4.20 7.90
N LEU A 16 0.29 3.49 6.83
CA LEU A 16 -0.37 2.24 6.45
C LEU A 16 -0.23 1.18 7.54
N GLU A 17 0.98 1.03 8.10
CA GLU A 17 1.23 0.13 9.24
C GLU A 17 0.34 0.46 10.44
N ARG A 18 0.26 1.75 10.83
CA ARG A 18 -0.62 2.19 11.92
C ARG A 18 -2.09 1.87 11.62
N ASN A 19 -2.55 2.11 10.39
CA ASN A 19 -3.93 1.83 9.98
C ASN A 19 -4.24 0.34 10.04
N HIS A 20 -3.34 -0.52 9.55
CA HIS A 20 -3.50 -1.97 9.63
C HIS A 20 -3.55 -2.47 11.07
N SER A 21 -2.73 -1.92 11.98
CA SER A 21 -2.81 -2.26 13.41
C SER A 21 -4.15 -1.87 14.02
N GLN A 22 -4.71 -0.72 13.63
CA GLN A 22 -6.04 -0.29 14.06
C GLN A 22 -7.16 -1.17 13.47
N LEU A 23 -7.04 -1.59 12.21
CA LEU A 23 -7.98 -2.53 11.57
C LEU A 23 -7.98 -3.89 12.29
N LEU A 24 -6.80 -4.44 12.60
CA LEU A 24 -6.68 -5.70 13.33
C LEU A 24 -7.33 -5.61 14.71
N ALA A 25 -7.02 -4.54 15.47
CA ALA A 25 -7.62 -4.30 16.77
C ALA A 25 -9.15 -4.16 16.71
N ALA A 26 -9.68 -3.46 15.70
CA ALA A 26 -11.12 -3.25 15.53
C ALA A 26 -11.87 -4.49 15.01
N SER A 27 -11.22 -5.33 14.21
CA SER A 27 -11.84 -6.51 13.59
C SER A 27 -11.90 -7.75 14.49
N GLY A 28 -10.98 -7.87 15.46
CA GLY A 28 -10.80 -9.11 16.23
C GLY A 28 -10.39 -10.33 15.38
N SER A 29 -9.91 -10.11 14.15
CA SER A 29 -9.69 -11.15 13.15
C SER A 29 -8.21 -11.52 12.96
N ASP A 30 -7.96 -12.73 12.47
CA ASP A 30 -6.63 -13.25 12.14
C ASP A 30 -6.15 -12.88 10.71
N ALA A 31 -6.45 -11.66 10.24
CA ALA A 31 -5.96 -11.18 8.94
C ALA A 31 -4.53 -10.59 9.03
N ALA A 32 -3.86 -10.78 10.17
CA ALA A 32 -2.57 -10.17 10.47
C ALA A 32 -1.51 -10.58 9.44
N ALA A 33 -1.50 -11.85 9.06
CA ALA A 33 -0.56 -12.38 8.06
C ALA A 33 -0.73 -11.70 6.69
N GLY A 34 -1.98 -11.56 6.21
CA GLY A 34 -2.27 -10.93 4.92
C GLY A 34 -1.88 -9.45 4.88
N LEU A 35 -2.23 -8.70 5.92
CA LEU A 35 -1.86 -7.28 6.04
C LEU A 35 -0.35 -7.08 6.20
N ALA A 36 0.35 -8.00 6.88
CA ALA A 36 1.81 -7.95 7.01
C ALA A 36 2.50 -8.28 5.68
N ASP A 37 2.01 -9.28 4.95
CA ASP A 37 2.53 -9.64 3.64
C ASP A 37 2.39 -8.50 2.63
N LEU A 38 1.23 -7.85 2.60
CA LEU A 38 0.98 -6.67 1.78
C LEU A 38 2.00 -5.55 2.05
N ARG A 39 2.21 -5.19 3.33
CA ARG A 39 3.17 -4.14 3.70
C ARG A 39 4.60 -4.49 3.30
N ARG A 40 5.01 -5.74 3.52
CA ARG A 40 6.33 -6.23 3.13
C ARG A 40 6.52 -6.14 1.62
N SER A 41 5.53 -6.58 0.84
CA SER A 41 5.56 -6.51 -0.61
C SER A 41 5.64 -5.08 -1.14
N LEU A 42 4.86 -4.15 -0.57
CA LEU A 42 4.93 -2.73 -0.90
C LEU A 42 6.31 -2.16 -0.55
N LEU A 43 6.85 -2.46 0.63
CA LEU A 43 8.18 -2.02 1.04
C LEU A 43 9.25 -2.49 0.02
N THR A 44 9.30 -3.79 -0.26
CA THR A 44 10.26 -4.36 -1.22
C THR A 44 10.14 -3.72 -2.60
N LEU A 45 8.92 -3.54 -3.09
CA LEU A 45 8.66 -2.93 -4.39
C LEU A 45 9.18 -1.48 -4.45
N LEU A 46 8.92 -0.69 -3.41
CA LEU A 46 9.30 0.71 -3.36
C LEU A 46 10.80 0.91 -3.13
N GLU A 47 11.47 0.01 -2.40
CA GLU A 47 12.94 0.02 -2.22
C GLU A 47 13.70 -0.33 -3.50
N ALA A 48 13.12 -1.19 -4.34
CA ALA A 48 13.72 -1.60 -5.61
C ALA A 48 13.62 -0.52 -6.71
N ALA A 49 12.76 0.48 -6.53
CA ALA A 49 12.48 1.50 -7.52
C ALA A 49 13.30 2.79 -7.29
N PRO A 50 13.77 3.46 -8.37
CA PRO A 50 14.26 4.83 -8.28
C PRO A 50 13.18 5.79 -7.78
N ALA A 51 13.56 6.83 -7.05
CA ALA A 51 12.61 7.77 -6.44
C ALA A 51 11.74 8.48 -7.49
N GLU A 52 12.33 8.82 -8.63
CA GLU A 52 11.65 9.41 -9.79
C GLU A 52 10.61 8.47 -10.41
N SER A 53 10.82 7.16 -10.33
CA SER A 53 9.85 6.17 -10.83
C SER A 53 8.64 6.05 -9.91
N LEU A 54 8.79 6.36 -8.61
CA LEU A 54 7.68 6.26 -7.64
C LEU A 54 6.55 7.25 -7.93
N VAL A 55 6.86 8.40 -8.53
CA VAL A 55 5.90 9.47 -8.86
C VAL A 55 5.47 9.46 -10.33
N ARG A 56 6.10 8.62 -11.16
CA ARG A 56 5.78 8.52 -12.57
C ARG A 56 4.51 7.68 -12.76
N GLN A 57 3.56 8.23 -13.50
CA GLN A 57 2.40 7.47 -13.97
C GLN A 57 2.81 6.61 -15.18
N PRO A 58 2.40 5.32 -15.24
CA PRO A 58 2.71 4.45 -16.37
C PRO A 58 2.03 4.87 -17.68
N ASN A 59 0.75 5.27 -17.62
CA ASN A 59 -0.03 5.79 -18.74
C ASN A 59 -0.92 6.96 -18.29
N PRO A 60 -1.43 7.80 -19.21
CA PRO A 60 -2.39 8.85 -18.88
C PRO A 60 -3.62 8.28 -18.16
N GLY A 61 -3.92 8.81 -16.98
CA GLY A 61 -5.07 8.39 -16.16
C GLY A 61 -4.79 7.21 -15.23
N GLU A 62 -3.60 6.59 -15.28
CA GLU A 62 -3.19 5.57 -14.32
C GLU A 62 -2.43 6.19 -13.14
N TRP A 63 -2.52 5.54 -11.97
CA TRP A 63 -1.84 6.01 -10.77
C TRP A 63 -0.36 5.59 -10.75
N SER A 64 0.47 6.49 -10.24
CA SER A 64 1.85 6.18 -9.84
C SER A 64 1.88 5.29 -8.60
N ALA A 65 3.02 4.64 -8.33
CA ALA A 65 3.17 3.80 -7.14
C ALA A 65 2.98 4.58 -5.83
N LEU A 66 3.34 5.87 -5.81
CA LEU A 66 3.15 6.73 -4.65
C LEU A 66 1.69 7.14 -4.46
N GLU A 67 0.96 7.41 -5.54
CA GLU A 67 -0.50 7.66 -5.49
C GLU A 67 -1.24 6.43 -4.97
N VAL A 68 -0.88 5.23 -5.44
CA VAL A 68 -1.40 3.98 -4.92
C VAL A 68 -1.18 3.85 -3.41
N LEU A 69 0.04 4.09 -2.94
CA LEU A 69 0.34 4.00 -1.51
C LEU A 69 -0.43 5.06 -0.70
N SER A 70 -0.57 6.26 -1.23
CA SER A 70 -1.38 7.32 -0.60
C SER A 70 -2.84 6.93 -0.49
N HIS A 71 -3.40 6.34 -1.54
CA HIS A 71 -4.77 5.85 -1.57
C HIS A 71 -5.01 4.78 -0.50
N LEU A 72 -4.10 3.80 -0.39
CA LEU A 72 -4.18 2.78 0.66
C LEU A 72 -4.17 3.37 2.07
N VAL A 73 -3.32 4.36 2.33
CA VAL A 73 -3.29 5.06 3.62
C VAL A 73 -4.61 5.78 3.89
N GLU A 74 -5.18 6.46 2.90
CA GLU A 74 -6.45 7.15 3.07
C GLU A 74 -7.61 6.17 3.31
N HIS A 75 -7.76 5.18 2.45
CA HIS A 75 -8.82 4.18 2.50
C HIS A 75 -8.80 3.41 3.82
N ASP A 76 -7.64 2.86 4.20
CA ASP A 76 -7.52 2.01 5.40
C ASP A 76 -7.64 2.83 6.69
N GLY A 77 -7.38 4.14 6.61
CA GLY A 77 -7.57 5.06 7.73
C GLY A 77 -9.05 5.32 8.05
N LYS A 78 -9.93 5.30 7.04
CA LYS A 78 -11.37 5.54 7.19
C LYS A 78 -12.08 4.38 7.88
N ARG A 79 -11.67 3.13 7.59
CA ARG A 79 -12.26 1.89 8.14
C ARG A 79 -13.78 1.74 7.92
N GLU A 80 -14.35 2.54 7.01
CA GLU A 80 -15.80 2.61 6.75
C GLU A 80 -16.38 1.26 6.33
N GLU A 81 -15.59 0.47 5.60
CA GLU A 81 -16.02 -0.81 5.03
C GLU A 81 -15.79 -2.00 5.99
N LEU A 82 -15.19 -1.78 7.15
CA LEU A 82 -14.87 -2.85 8.10
C LEU A 82 -16.14 -3.54 8.60
N ALA A 83 -17.19 -2.77 8.92
CA ALA A 83 -18.43 -3.31 9.47
C ALA A 83 -19.25 -4.12 8.44
N THR A 84 -19.16 -3.75 7.16
CA THR A 84 -20.01 -4.31 6.09
C THR A 84 -19.30 -5.38 5.27
N ARG A 85 -17.98 -5.27 5.09
CA ARG A 85 -17.18 -6.17 4.23
C ARG A 85 -16.12 -6.94 5.00
N GLY A 86 -15.87 -6.60 6.26
CA GLY A 86 -14.88 -7.25 7.10
C GLY A 86 -13.44 -6.92 6.71
N ILE A 87 -12.48 -7.43 7.49
CA ILE A 87 -11.06 -7.14 7.29
C ILE A 87 -10.47 -7.81 6.03
N ALA A 88 -11.06 -8.91 5.58
CA ALA A 88 -10.62 -9.61 4.36
C ALA A 88 -10.66 -8.68 3.14
N HIS A 89 -11.66 -7.81 3.09
CA HIS A 89 -11.76 -6.80 2.03
C HIS A 89 -10.52 -5.89 1.97
N TYR A 90 -9.98 -5.44 3.12
CA TYR A 90 -8.79 -4.58 3.15
C TYR A 90 -7.54 -5.30 2.62
N VAL A 91 -7.43 -6.61 2.86
CA VAL A 91 -6.35 -7.44 2.30
C VAL A 91 -6.49 -7.54 0.77
N GLU A 92 -7.67 -7.91 0.29
CA GLU A 92 -7.96 -8.05 -1.14
C GLU A 92 -7.80 -6.72 -1.91
N HIS A 93 -8.34 -5.64 -1.36
CA HIS A 93 -8.21 -4.29 -1.88
C HIS A 93 -6.74 -3.88 -1.98
N GLY A 94 -5.99 -4.10 -0.89
CA GLY A 94 -4.57 -3.84 -0.84
C GLY A 94 -3.76 -4.63 -1.86
N GLN A 95 -4.08 -5.91 -2.07
CA GLN A 95 -3.46 -6.75 -3.10
C GLN A 95 -3.74 -6.24 -4.51
N GLY A 96 -4.97 -5.83 -4.81
CA GLY A 96 -5.31 -5.22 -6.11
C GLY A 96 -4.48 -3.97 -6.39
N HIS A 97 -4.27 -3.13 -5.38
CA HIS A 97 -3.44 -1.95 -5.48
C HIS A 97 -1.94 -2.24 -5.53
N LEU A 98 -1.45 -3.28 -4.84
CA LEU A 98 -0.07 -3.74 -4.99
C LEU A 98 0.22 -4.10 -6.46
N GLU A 99 -0.69 -4.78 -7.14
CA GLU A 99 -0.55 -5.10 -8.57
C GLU A 99 -0.58 -3.86 -9.47
N GLN A 100 -1.35 -2.82 -9.12
CA GLN A 100 -1.28 -1.52 -9.80
C GLN A 100 0.09 -0.85 -9.60
N ALA A 101 0.61 -0.82 -8.37
CA ALA A 101 1.94 -0.26 -8.09
C ALA A 101 3.05 -1.03 -8.82
N ARG A 102 2.95 -2.37 -8.91
CA ARG A 102 3.88 -3.19 -9.70
C ARG A 102 3.88 -2.77 -11.17
N ARG A 103 2.69 -2.65 -11.78
CA ARG A 103 2.55 -2.20 -13.17
C ARG A 103 3.13 -0.81 -13.39
N ALA A 104 2.85 0.13 -12.48
CA ALA A 104 3.40 1.48 -12.53
C ALA A 104 4.94 1.50 -12.56
N LEU A 105 5.57 0.53 -11.90
CA LEU A 105 7.03 0.40 -11.81
C LEU A 105 7.63 -0.56 -12.84
N ALA A 106 6.82 -1.30 -13.60
CA ALA A 106 7.25 -2.26 -14.60
C ALA A 106 7.35 -1.66 -16.02
N GLY A 107 6.68 -0.54 -16.31
CA GLY A 107 6.74 0.19 -17.58
C GLY A 107 8.07 0.93 -17.83
N ARG A 108 9.19 0.25 -17.55
CA ARG A 108 10.57 0.68 -17.74
C ARG A 108 11.04 0.33 -19.15
#